data_AF-A0A843C623-F1
#
_entry.id   AF-A0A843C623-F1
#
_cell.length_a   1.000
_cell.length_b   1.000
_cell.length_c   1.000
_cell.angle_alpha   90.00
_cell.angle_beta   90.00
_cell.angle_gamma   90.00
#
_symmetry.space_group_name_H-M   'P 1'
#
loop_
_entity.id
_entity.type
_entity.pdbx_description
1 polymer ?
#
loop_
_entity_poly.entity_id
_entity_poly.type
_entity_poly.pdbx_seq_one_letter_code
_entity_poly.pdbx_strand_id
1 'polypeptide(L)'
;MREIPTKKILGFSLQQPMGALLFMMWGNLQFYATSVLFIPPFVVTLIFLVYSLVDAFNDPMIGYFTDRSKKFTARFGKRFLWIAVGGSVG
;
A
#
# COMPACT_ATOMS: atom_id res chain seq x y z
N MET A 1 -10.51 -29.07 -6.97
CA MET A 1 -9.95 -27.72 -6.77
C MET A 1 -10.33 -26.90 -8.00
N ARG A 2 -10.97 -25.73 -7.88
CA ARG A 2 -11.28 -24.92 -9.08
C ARG A 2 -9.96 -24.43 -9.66
N GLU A 3 -9.72 -24.73 -10.93
CA GLU A 3 -8.55 -24.25 -11.65
C GLU A 3 -8.60 -22.73 -11.69
N ILE A 4 -7.59 -22.09 -11.09
CA ILE A 4 -7.50 -20.64 -11.07
C ILE A 4 -7.00 -20.24 -12.46
N PRO A 5 -7.71 -19.37 -13.20
CA PRO A 5 -7.29 -19.01 -14.56
C PRO A 5 -5.89 -18.40 -14.56
N THR A 6 -4.98 -18.93 -15.38
CA THR A 6 -3.57 -18.48 -15.48
C THR A 6 -3.45 -16.98 -15.71
N LYS A 7 -4.40 -16.38 -16.45
CA LYS A 7 -4.47 -14.92 -16.66
C LYS A 7 -4.62 -14.12 -15.36
N LYS A 8 -5.35 -14.63 -14.36
CA LYS A 8 -5.51 -13.97 -13.05
C LYS A 8 -4.27 -14.08 -12.18
N ILE A 9 -3.57 -15.21 -12.24
CA ILE A 9 -2.30 -15.40 -11.54
C ILE A 9 -1.24 -14.47 -12.14
N LEU A 10 -1.14 -14.43 -13.47
CA LEU A 10 -0.23 -13.51 -14.17
C LEU A 10 -0.49 -12.04 -13.80
N GLY A 11 -1.76 -11.61 -13.78
CA GLY A 11 -2.12 -10.26 -13.35
C GLY A 11 -1.72 -9.93 -11.91
N PHE A 12 -1.87 -10.89 -10.98
CA PHE A 12 -1.46 -10.70 -9.59
C PHE A 12 0.07 -10.72 -9.41
N SER A 13 0.77 -11.57 -10.16
CA SER A 13 2.22 -11.67 -10.12
C SER A 13 2.92 -10.39 -10.59
N LEU A 14 2.29 -9.59 -11.46
CA LEU A 14 2.82 -8.29 -11.89
C LEU A 14 2.79 -7.23 -10.79
N GLN A 15 1.90 -7.36 -9.80
CA GLN A 15 1.83 -6.42 -8.69
C GLN A 15 3.05 -6.53 -7.76
N GLN A 16 3.62 -7.72 -7.63
CA GLN A 16 4.77 -7.97 -6.74
C GLN A 16 6.06 -7.21 -7.13
N PRO A 17 6.56 -7.27 -8.37
CA PRO A 17 7.73 -6.49 -8.76
C PRO A 17 7.44 -4.99 -8.74
N MET A 18 6.23 -4.56 -9.09
CA MET A 18 5.84 -3.14 -9.01
C MET A 18 5.85 -2.63 -7.56
N GLY A 19 5.26 -3.39 -6.63
CA GLY A 19 5.28 -3.07 -5.21
C GLY A 19 6.69 -3.05 -4.63
N ALA A 20 7.56 -3.96 -5.08
CA ALA A 20 8.96 -3.97 -4.68
C ALA A 20 9.70 -2.69 -5.12
N LEU A 21 9.48 -2.21 -6.34
CA LEU A 21 10.07 -0.96 -6.82
C LEU A 21 9.61 0.25 -6.00
N LEU A 22 8.31 0.35 -5.72
CA LEU A 22 7.77 1.43 -4.89
C LEU A 22 8.34 1.38 -3.47
N PHE A 23 8.51 0.19 -2.90
CA PHE A 23 9.11 0.03 -1.57
C PHE A 23 10.60 0.42 -1.56
N MET A 24 11.34 0.10 -2.62
CA MET A 24 12.72 0.57 -2.80
C MET A 24 12.80 2.09 -2.90
N MET A 25 11.87 2.72 -3.63
CA MET A 25 11.80 4.19 -3.70
C MET A 25 11.47 4.81 -2.34
N TRP A 26 10.52 4.23 -1.61
CA TRP A 26 10.13 4.69 -0.27
C TRP A 26 11.31 4.65 0.71
N GLY A 27 12.13 3.61 0.68
CA GLY A 27 13.33 3.50 1.52
C GLY A 27 14.37 4.62 1.28
N ASN A 28 14.40 5.22 0.09
CA ASN A 28 15.32 6.32 -0.24
C ASN A 28 14.77 7.71 0.14
N LEU A 29 13.52 7.80 0.59
CA LEU A 29 12.86 9.09 0.87
C LEU A 29 13.54 9.85 2.02
N GLN A 30 14.01 9.16 3.05
CA GLN A 30 14.72 9.78 4.19
C GLN A 30 16.05 10.42 3.74
N PHE A 31 16.77 9.73 2.84
CA PHE A 31 18.00 10.25 2.27
C PHE A 31 17.74 11.49 1.41
N TYR A 32 16.70 11.45 0.56
CA TYR A 32 16.28 12.59 -0.24
C TYR A 32 15.90 13.81 0.62
N ALA A 33 15.12 13.60 1.69
CA ALA A 33 14.69 14.66 2.60
C ALA A 33 15.87 15.36 3.29
N THR A 34 16.93 14.61 3.61
CA THR A 34 18.11 15.16 4.28
C THR A 34 19.09 15.80 3.29
N SER A 35 19.33 15.16 2.14
CA SER A 35 20.37 15.57 1.18
C SER A 35 19.94 16.63 0.18
N VAL A 36 18.66 16.67 -0.20
CA VAL A 36 18.13 17.57 -1.23
C VAL A 36 17.29 18.68 -0.61
N LEU A 37 16.43 18.34 0.34
CA LEU A 37 15.56 19.32 1.02
C LEU A 37 16.25 19.98 2.23
N PHE A 38 17.45 19.53 2.58
CA PHE A 38 18.25 20.02 3.72
C PHE A 38 17.48 20.02 5.05
N ILE A 39 16.53 19.08 5.21
CA ILE A 39 15.78 18.92 6.45
C ILE A 39 16.70 18.23 7.46
N PRO A 40 16.84 18.75 8.70
CA PRO A 40 17.63 18.09 9.73
C PRO A 40 17.15 16.66 9.97
N PRO A 41 18.06 15.67 10.14
CA PRO A 41 17.69 14.26 10.33
C PRO A 41 16.68 14.04 11.47
N PHE A 42 16.79 14.82 12.54
CA PHE A 42 15.87 14.77 13.68
C PHE A 42 14.42 15.12 13.31
N VAL A 43 14.22 16.08 12.40
CA VAL A 43 12.87 16.47 11.95
C VAL A 43 12.31 15.39 11.02
N VAL A 44 13.15 14.82 10.15
CA VAL A 44 12.76 13.70 9.28
C VAL A 44 12.29 12.51 10.12
N THR A 45 13.06 12.09 11.13
CA THR A 45 12.67 10.97 11.99
C THR A 45 11.37 11.25 12.77
N LEU A 46 11.16 12.49 13.21
CA LEU A 46 9.91 12.88 13.87
C LEU A 46 8.70 12.81 12.93
N ILE A 47 8.85 13.24 11.67
CA ILE A 47 7.80 13.10 10.64
C ILE A 47 7.46 11.63 10.41
N PHE A 48 8.48 10.77 10.25
CA PHE A 48 8.28 9.33 10.05
C PHE A 48 7.67 8.66 11.28
N LEU A 49 7.97 9.13 12.49
CA LEU A 49 7.34 8.65 13.73
C LEU A 49 5.84 8.98 13.74
N VAL A 50 5.47 10.22 13.44
CA VAL A 50 4.06 10.63 13.35
C VAL A 50 3.34 9.83 12.26
N TYR A 51 3.97 9.68 11.09
CA TYR A 51 3.44 8.85 10.00
C TYR A 51 3.20 7.42 10.47
N SER A 52 4.17 6.80 11.14
CA SER A 52 4.04 5.42 11.64
C SER A 52 2.94 5.25 12.67
N LEU A 53 2.69 6.25 13.52
CA LEU A 53 1.56 6.22 14.45
C LEU A 53 0.24 6.24 13.71
N VAL A 54 0.09 7.13 12.73
CA VAL A 54 -1.11 7.23 11.89
C VAL A 54 -1.33 5.92 11.12
N ASP A 55 -0.28 5.35 10.55
CA ASP A 55 -0.30 4.07 9.83
C ASP A 55 -0.75 2.92 10.75
N ALA A 56 -0.21 2.85 11.97
CA ALA A 56 -0.57 1.85 12.96
C ALA A 56 -2.06 1.87 13.36
N PHE A 57 -2.74 3.02 13.27
CA PHE A 57 -4.19 3.11 13.45
C PHE A 57 -4.97 2.81 12.15
N ASN A 58 -4.48 3.27 11.01
CA ASN A 58 -5.15 3.08 9.72
C ASN A 58 -5.15 1.62 9.25
N ASP A 59 -4.05 0.90 9.47
CA ASP A 59 -3.90 -0.51 9.08
C ASP A 59 -4.99 -1.43 9.65
N PRO A 60 -5.26 -1.45 10.98
CA PRO A 60 -6.34 -2.28 11.54
C PRO A 60 -7.72 -1.82 11.09
N MET A 61 -7.92 -0.51 10.86
CA MET A 61 -9.19 0.02 10.35
C MET A 61 -9.46 -0.48 8.93
N ILE A 62 -8.49 -0.33 8.02
CA ILE A 62 -8.58 -0.82 6.63
C ILE A 62 -8.78 -2.34 6.62
N GLY A 63 -8.04 -3.07 7.45
CA GLY A 63 -8.21 -4.52 7.62
C GLY A 63 -9.63 -4.90 8.03
N TYR A 64 -10.19 -4.20 9.02
CA TYR A 64 -11.56 -4.42 9.49
C TYR A 64 -12.62 -4.10 8.43
N PHE A 65 -12.48 -3.00 7.69
CA PHE A 65 -13.41 -2.66 6.59
C PHE A 65 -13.33 -3.66 5.44
N THR A 66 -12.13 -4.15 5.13
CA THR A 66 -11.91 -5.16 4.09
C THR A 66 -12.58 -6.49 4.42
N ASP A 67 -12.50 -6.92 5.68
CA ASP A 67 -13.07 -8.21 6.10
C ASP A 67 -14.61 -8.18 6.19
N ARG A 68 -15.20 -7.03 6.59
CA ARG A 68 -16.66 -6.88 6.74
C ARG A 68 -17.45 -6.64 5.46
N SER A 69 -16.79 -6.33 4.33
CA SER A 69 -17.50 -6.11 3.06
C SER A 69 -18.09 -7.43 2.54
N LYS A 70 -19.35 -7.74 2.86
CA LYS A 70 -20.05 -8.97 2.41
C LYS A 70 -21.01 -8.77 1.23
N LYS A 71 -21.56 -7.57 1.00
CA LYS A 71 -22.57 -7.34 -0.05
C LYS A 71 -21.99 -6.95 -1.42
N PHE A 72 -20.92 -6.14 -1.47
CA PHE A 72 -20.30 -5.70 -2.74
C PHE A 72 -19.09 -6.57 -3.18
N THR A 73 -18.44 -7.21 -2.22
CA THR A 73 -17.31 -8.14 -2.43
C THR A 73 -17.66 -9.39 -3.23
N ALA A 74 -18.94 -9.82 -3.21
CA ALA A 74 -19.40 -10.99 -3.94
C ALA A 74 -19.34 -10.82 -5.48
N ARG A 75 -19.34 -9.58 -5.98
CA ARG A 75 -19.40 -9.28 -7.42
C ARG A 75 -18.04 -8.95 -8.05
N PHE A 76 -17.10 -8.35 -7.28
CA PHE A 76 -15.81 -7.86 -7.82
C PHE A 76 -14.56 -8.37 -7.07
N GLY A 77 -14.71 -9.07 -5.93
CA GLY A 77 -13.60 -9.63 -5.16
C GLY A 77 -13.00 -8.67 -4.12
N LYS A 78 -12.54 -9.23 -2.99
CA LYS A 78 -12.11 -8.51 -1.76
C LYS A 78 -11.02 -7.45 -1.97
N ARG A 79 -10.15 -7.60 -2.98
CA ARG A 79 -8.97 -6.75 -3.20
C ARG A 79 -9.14 -5.74 -4.35
N PHE A 80 -10.14 -5.92 -5.22
CA PHE A 80 -10.29 -5.08 -6.41
C PHE A 80 -10.69 -3.63 -6.08
N LEU A 81 -11.57 -3.45 -5.08
CA LEU A 81 -11.99 -2.12 -4.62
C LEU A 81 -10.82 -1.33 -4.02
N TRP A 82 -9.93 -1.97 -3.26
CA TRP A 82 -8.75 -1.29 -2.69
C TRP A 82 -7.69 -0.98 -3.74
N ILE A 83 -7.48 -1.86 -4.73
CA ILE A 83 -6.59 -1.58 -5.86
C ILE A 83 -7.16 -0.44 -6.73
N ALA A 84 -8.48 -0.40 -6.94
CA ALA A 84 -9.13 0.66 -7.70
C ALA A 84 -9.12 2.01 -6.96
N VAL A 85 -9.43 2.02 -5.66
CA VAL A 85 -9.39 3.24 -4.83
C VAL A 85 -7.96 3.72 -4.64
N GLY A 86 -7.01 2.82 -4.39
CA GLY A 86 -5.59 3.15 -4.29
C GLY A 86 -4.98 3.62 -5.62
N GLY A 87 -5.49 3.11 -6.75
CA GLY A 87 -5.07 3.53 -8.09
C GLY A 87 -5.75 4.80 -8.60
N SER A 88 -6.91 5.19 -8.05
CA SER A 88 -7.64 6.40 -8.45
C SER A 88 -7.27 7.65 -7.64
N VAL A 89 -6.48 7.49 -6.58
CA VAL A 89 -6.03 8.58 -5.69
C VAL A 89 -4.55 8.91 -5.91
N GLY A 90 -3.92 8.31 -6.91
CA GLY A 90 -2.55 8.63 -7.38
C GLY A 90 -2.57 9.58 -8.57
#